data_AF-A0A7R9UIM4-F1
#
_entry.id   AF-A0A7R9UIM4-F1
#
_cell.length_a   1.000
_cell.length_b   1.000
_cell.length_c   1.000
_cell.angle_alpha   90.00
_cell.angle_beta   90.00
_cell.angle_gamma   90.00
#
_symmetry.space_group_name_H-M   'P 1'
#
loop_
_entity.id
_entity.type
_entity.pdbx_description
1 polymer ?
#
loop_
_entity_poly.entity_id
_entity_poly.type
_entity_poly.pdbx_seq_one_letter_code
_entity_poly.pdbx_strand_id
1 'polypeptide(L)'
;EFERRTDALAEAGGDRVDGATAFFLYDSMGFPLDLTVLMAKEKGLRVDEAGFEAEMAAQRERSAAAAKAAKATDGGRSLALEVGETAELARAGVRPTDDSAKYEAADAPPLRGATVVAIFDGARFLGPADSADSSSGALALVLDRTSFYAESGGQVG
;
A
#
# COMPACT_ATOMS: atom_id res chain seq x y z
N GLU A 1 -6.52 13.40 27.93
CA GLU A 1 -7.37 13.23 26.72
C GLU A 1 -8.31 12.04 26.88
N PHE A 2 -7.79 10.84 27.20
CA PHE A 2 -8.59 9.66 27.61
C PHE A 2 -9.58 9.99 28.74
N GLU A 3 -9.07 10.51 29.86
CA GLU A 3 -9.90 10.85 31.03
C GLU A 3 -11.04 11.78 30.64
N ARG A 4 -10.74 12.86 29.91
CA ARG A 4 -11.73 13.83 29.41
C ARG A 4 -12.86 13.18 28.59
N ARG A 5 -12.56 12.19 27.75
CA ARG A 5 -13.60 11.49 26.95
C ARG A 5 -14.38 10.47 27.78
N THR A 6 -13.73 9.74 28.68
CA THR A 6 -14.44 8.86 29.62
C THR A 6 -15.34 9.63 30.58
N ASP A 7 -14.89 10.79 31.04
CA ASP A 7 -15.63 11.66 31.96
C ASP A 7 -16.83 12.29 31.22
N ALA A 8 -16.64 12.72 29.96
CA ALA A 8 -17.75 13.18 29.12
C ALA A 8 -18.82 12.10 28.86
N LEU A 9 -18.41 10.82 28.74
CA LEU A 9 -19.34 9.69 28.58
C LEU A 9 -20.07 9.35 29.90
N ALA A 10 -19.38 9.44 31.03
CA ALA A 10 -19.97 9.26 32.36
C ALA A 10 -20.98 10.37 32.68
N GLU A 11 -20.66 11.63 32.35
CA GLU A 11 -21.57 12.79 32.50
C GLU A 11 -22.77 12.72 31.54
N ALA A 12 -22.60 12.10 30.37
CA ALA A 12 -23.69 11.84 29.43
C ALA A 12 -24.59 10.65 29.84
N GLY A 13 -24.33 10.02 30.99
CA GLY A 13 -25.13 8.92 31.53
C GLY A 13 -24.85 7.55 30.91
N GLY A 14 -23.73 7.39 30.19
CA GLY A 14 -23.31 6.11 29.63
C GLY A 14 -22.46 5.29 30.61
N ASP A 15 -22.72 3.99 30.71
CA ASP A 15 -21.91 3.01 31.47
C ASP A 15 -20.86 2.29 30.58
N ARG A 16 -20.66 2.79 29.35
CA ARG A 16 -19.85 2.11 28.33
C ARG A 16 -19.03 3.08 27.46
N VAL A 17 -17.77 2.75 27.24
CA VAL A 17 -16.90 3.32 26.21
C VAL A 17 -17.25 2.66 24.88
N ASP A 18 -17.70 3.44 23.90
CA ASP A 18 -18.03 2.92 22.58
C ASP A 18 -16.79 2.42 21.80
N GLY A 19 -17.05 1.56 20.81
CA GLY A 19 -16.00 0.92 20.03
C GLY A 19 -15.18 1.91 19.19
N ALA A 20 -15.80 2.99 18.71
CA ALA A 20 -15.14 4.04 17.95
C ALA A 20 -14.14 4.83 18.80
N THR A 21 -14.47 5.10 20.05
CA THR A 21 -13.59 5.75 21.03
C THR A 21 -12.44 4.83 21.40
N ALA A 22 -12.72 3.55 21.68
CA ALA A 22 -11.68 2.55 21.93
C ALA A 22 -10.74 2.39 20.72
N PHE A 23 -11.30 2.38 19.51
CA PHE A 23 -10.54 2.30 18.27
C PHE A 23 -9.66 3.52 18.06
N PHE A 24 -10.17 4.73 18.30
CA PHE A 24 -9.36 5.95 18.21
C PHE A 24 -8.15 5.92 19.15
N LEU A 25 -8.36 5.44 20.39
CA LEU A 25 -7.27 5.34 21.36
C LEU A 25 -6.20 4.36 20.88
N TYR A 26 -6.60 3.25 20.29
CA TYR A 26 -5.70 2.28 19.70
C TYR A 26 -4.96 2.83 18.47
N ASP A 27 -5.71 3.29 17.46
CA ASP A 27 -5.19 3.64 16.15
C ASP A 27 -4.44 4.99 16.14
N SER A 28 -5.03 6.01 16.76
CA SER A 28 -4.50 7.38 16.69
C SER A 28 -3.60 7.73 17.88
N MET A 29 -3.87 7.16 19.06
CA MET A 29 -3.11 7.47 20.29
C MET A 29 -2.12 6.36 20.69
N GLY A 30 -2.12 5.22 19.99
CA GLY A 30 -1.25 4.08 20.27
C GLY A 30 -1.52 3.39 21.61
N PHE A 31 -2.71 3.60 22.20
CA PHE A 31 -3.08 3.09 23.50
C PHE A 31 -3.68 1.68 23.37
N PRO A 32 -3.08 0.64 23.97
CA PRO A 32 -3.59 -0.72 23.88
C PRO A 32 -5.05 -0.86 24.38
N LEU A 33 -5.82 -1.74 23.73
CA LEU A 33 -7.18 -2.07 24.15
C LEU A 33 -7.22 -2.57 25.60
N ASP A 34 -6.25 -3.41 26.00
CA ASP A 34 -6.18 -3.96 27.36
C ASP A 34 -6.10 -2.88 28.45
N LEU A 35 -5.30 -1.83 28.21
CA LEU A 35 -5.21 -0.70 29.13
C LEU A 35 -6.50 0.13 29.13
N THR A 36 -7.13 0.29 27.98
CA THR A 36 -8.42 0.95 27.85
C THR A 36 -9.51 0.22 28.66
N VAL A 37 -9.55 -1.11 28.60
CA VAL A 37 -10.46 -1.95 29.39
C VAL A 37 -10.17 -1.84 30.89
N LEU A 38 -8.89 -1.88 31.27
CA LEU A 38 -8.47 -1.76 32.67
C LEU A 38 -8.92 -0.43 33.28
N MET A 39 -8.62 0.69 32.59
CA MET A 39 -8.98 2.03 33.05
C MET A 39 -10.49 2.27 33.06
N ALA A 40 -11.22 1.73 32.07
CA ALA A 40 -12.68 1.78 32.06
C ALA A 40 -13.26 1.07 33.28
N LYS A 41 -12.74 -0.13 33.60
CA LYS A 41 -13.18 -0.93 34.75
C LYS A 41 -12.93 -0.22 36.08
N GLU A 42 -11.79 0.46 36.24
CA GLU A 42 -11.49 1.28 37.43
C GLU A 42 -12.51 2.41 37.65
N LYS A 43 -13.07 2.95 36.56
CA LYS A 43 -14.13 3.96 36.59
C LYS A 43 -15.55 3.38 36.61
N GLY A 44 -15.71 2.06 36.73
CA GLY A 44 -17.01 1.40 36.69
C GLY A 44 -17.66 1.35 35.31
N LEU A 45 -16.91 1.61 34.24
CA LEU A 45 -17.34 1.57 32.85
C LEU A 45 -16.94 0.25 32.18
N ARG A 46 -17.66 -0.12 31.12
CA ARG A 46 -17.30 -1.25 30.23
C ARG A 46 -16.82 -0.74 28.87
N VAL A 47 -16.08 -1.55 28.12
CA VAL A 47 -15.69 -1.22 26.75
C VAL A 47 -16.53 -2.03 25.77
N ASP A 48 -16.94 -1.41 24.66
CA ASP A 48 -17.54 -2.10 23.53
C ASP A 48 -16.50 -2.79 22.65
N GLU A 49 -16.05 -3.97 23.07
CA GLU A 49 -15.09 -4.77 22.29
C GLU A 49 -15.64 -5.16 20.91
N ALA A 50 -16.94 -5.42 20.79
CA ALA A 50 -17.56 -5.76 19.51
C ALA A 50 -17.54 -4.58 18.53
N GLY A 51 -17.82 -3.37 19.02
CA GLY A 51 -17.71 -2.15 18.23
C GLY A 51 -16.26 -1.85 17.83
N PHE A 52 -15.30 -2.11 18.73
CA PHE A 52 -13.87 -1.97 18.43
C PHE A 52 -13.45 -2.89 17.28
N GLU A 53 -13.83 -4.17 17.33
CA GLU A 53 -13.52 -5.13 16.26
C GLU A 53 -14.20 -4.76 14.93
N ALA A 54 -15.40 -4.18 14.95
CA ALA A 54 -16.05 -3.67 13.76
C ALA A 54 -15.26 -2.53 13.12
N GLU A 55 -14.72 -1.59 13.90
CA GLU A 55 -13.87 -0.51 13.40
C GLU A 55 -12.52 -1.03 12.86
N MET A 56 -11.92 -2.02 13.53
CA MET A 56 -10.73 -2.72 13.03
C MET A 56 -10.98 -3.39 11.67
N ALA A 57 -12.13 -4.05 11.51
CA ALA A 57 -12.53 -4.64 10.24
C ALA A 57 -12.75 -3.57 9.15
N ALA A 58 -13.46 -2.49 9.49
CA ALA A 58 -13.71 -1.38 8.57
C ALA A 58 -12.41 -0.66 8.15
N GLN A 59 -11.44 -0.51 9.06
CA GLN A 59 -10.12 0.03 8.72
C GLN A 59 -9.37 -0.90 7.77
N ARG A 60 -9.34 -2.22 8.03
CA ARG A 60 -8.72 -3.21 7.13
C ARG A 60 -9.35 -3.16 5.73
N GLU A 61 -10.67 -3.07 5.65
CA GLU A 61 -11.39 -2.94 4.39
C GLU A 61 -11.05 -1.63 3.66
N ARG A 62 -11.02 -0.49 4.38
CA ARG A 62 -10.60 0.80 3.83
C ARG A 62 -9.16 0.76 3.30
N SER A 63 -8.23 0.15 4.03
CA SER A 63 -6.85 -0.04 3.57
C SER A 63 -6.77 -0.93 2.34
N ALA A 64 -7.55 -2.00 2.27
CA ALA A 64 -7.61 -2.87 1.10
C ALA A 64 -8.23 -2.16 -0.12
N ALA A 65 -9.28 -1.37 0.09
CA ALA A 65 -9.91 -0.57 -0.96
C ALA A 65 -8.99 0.54 -1.46
N ALA A 66 -8.28 1.23 -0.57
CA ALA A 66 -7.29 2.24 -0.92
C ALA A 66 -6.11 1.63 -1.72
N ALA A 67 -5.64 0.43 -1.33
CA ALA A 67 -4.63 -0.30 -2.10
C ALA A 67 -5.13 -0.71 -3.49
N LYS A 68 -6.42 -1.06 -3.64
CA LYS A 68 -7.03 -1.33 -4.95
C LYS A 68 -7.22 -0.05 -5.78
N ALA A 69 -7.59 1.06 -5.16
CA ALA A 69 -7.79 2.35 -5.83
C ALA A 69 -6.46 2.97 -6.29
N ALA A 70 -5.40 2.85 -5.49
CA ALA A 70 -4.04 3.27 -5.88
C ALA A 70 -3.48 2.46 -7.06
N LYS A 71 -4.02 1.27 -7.32
CA LYS A 71 -3.70 0.43 -8.49
C LYS A 71 -4.47 0.82 -9.76
N ALA A 72 -5.42 1.76 -9.68
CA ALA A 72 -6.18 2.26 -10.82
C ALA A 72 -5.59 3.58 -11.32
N THR A 73 -4.43 3.52 -11.98
CA THR A 73 -3.99 4.58 -12.90
C THR A 73 -4.38 4.22 -14.32
N ASP A 74 -4.66 5.27 -15.11
CA ASP A 74 -5.14 5.32 -16.50
C ASP A 74 -5.42 3.97 -17.21
N GLY A 75 -6.69 3.54 -17.23
CA GLY A 75 -7.14 2.33 -17.95
C GLY A 75 -7.46 1.11 -17.10
N GLY A 76 -7.27 1.17 -15.77
CA GLY A 76 -7.80 0.17 -14.83
C GLY A 76 -6.98 -1.12 -14.70
N ARG A 77 -5.76 -1.16 -15.25
CA ARG A 77 -4.80 -2.26 -15.05
C ARG A 77 -3.54 -1.75 -14.37
N SER A 78 -3.10 -2.44 -13.33
CA SER A 78 -1.84 -2.11 -12.68
C SER A 78 -0.68 -2.53 -13.58
N LEU A 79 0.21 -1.58 -13.89
CA LEU A 79 1.45 -1.87 -14.61
C LEU A 79 2.62 -2.25 -13.69
N ALA A 80 2.37 -2.30 -12.38
CA ALA A 80 3.33 -2.76 -11.40
C ALA A 80 3.49 -4.29 -11.52
N LEU A 81 4.73 -4.75 -11.63
CA LEU A 81 5.04 -6.18 -11.59
C LEU A 81 5.05 -6.64 -10.13
N GLU A 82 4.18 -7.59 -9.77
CA GLU A 82 4.17 -8.18 -8.44
C GLU A 82 5.11 -9.40 -8.37
N VAL A 83 5.08 -10.10 -7.25
CA VAL A 83 5.97 -11.26 -6.99
C VAL A 83 5.78 -12.36 -8.03
N GLY A 84 4.55 -12.53 -8.55
CA GLY A 84 4.25 -13.52 -9.59
C GLY A 84 4.93 -13.19 -10.91
N GLU A 85 4.75 -11.97 -11.39
CA GLU A 85 5.28 -11.51 -12.69
C GLU A 85 6.80 -11.42 -12.68
N THR A 86 7.39 -10.94 -11.57
CA THR A 86 8.86 -10.94 -11.41
C THR A 86 9.44 -12.35 -11.34
N ALA A 87 8.74 -13.32 -10.72
CA ALA A 87 9.15 -14.72 -10.74
C ALA A 87 9.02 -15.36 -12.14
N GLU A 88 8.02 -14.97 -12.93
CA GLU A 88 7.87 -15.40 -14.32
C GLU A 88 9.05 -14.92 -15.18
N LEU A 89 9.43 -13.65 -15.08
CA LEU A 89 10.61 -13.08 -15.76
C LEU A 89 11.90 -13.84 -15.38
N ALA A 90 12.09 -14.11 -14.09
CA ALA A 90 13.25 -14.86 -13.62
C ALA A 90 13.30 -16.28 -14.21
N ARG A 91 12.15 -16.97 -14.29
CA ARG A 91 12.04 -18.30 -14.93
C ARG A 91 12.29 -18.24 -16.43
N ALA A 92 11.91 -17.15 -17.09
CA ALA A 92 12.19 -16.88 -18.49
C ALA A 92 13.67 -16.49 -18.74
N GLY A 93 14.50 -16.42 -17.71
CA GLY A 93 15.92 -16.09 -17.81
C GLY A 93 16.19 -14.59 -17.94
N VAL A 94 15.19 -13.75 -17.72
CA VAL A 94 15.38 -12.29 -17.67
C VAL A 94 16.13 -11.95 -16.40
N ARG A 95 17.30 -11.34 -16.56
CA ARG A 95 18.14 -10.89 -15.45
C ARG A 95 17.57 -9.60 -14.85
N PRO A 96 17.87 -9.31 -13.56
CA PRO A 96 17.58 -7.99 -13.00
C PRO A 96 18.15 -6.87 -13.87
N THR A 97 17.36 -5.82 -14.05
CA THR A 97 17.76 -4.62 -14.81
C THR A 97 19.00 -3.98 -14.19
N ASP A 98 20.01 -3.70 -15.02
CA ASP A 98 21.18 -2.92 -14.61
C ASP A 98 20.81 -1.45 -14.45
N ASP A 99 20.78 -0.97 -13.22
CA ASP A 99 20.44 0.40 -12.89
C ASP A 99 21.60 1.20 -12.28
N SER A 100 22.83 0.71 -12.45
CA SER A 100 24.06 1.33 -11.96
C SER A 100 24.23 2.78 -12.44
N ALA A 101 23.75 3.08 -13.65
CA ALA A 101 23.77 4.41 -14.26
C ALA A 101 23.06 5.50 -13.42
N LYS A 102 22.16 5.12 -12.49
CA LYS A 102 21.52 6.06 -11.54
C LYS A 102 22.49 6.70 -10.57
N TYR A 103 23.56 5.96 -10.24
CA TYR A 103 24.50 6.28 -9.18
C TYR A 103 25.86 6.75 -9.72
N GLU A 104 25.99 6.92 -11.03
CA GLU A 104 27.18 7.49 -11.64
C GLU A 104 27.30 8.98 -11.33
N ALA A 105 28.54 9.50 -11.38
CA ALA A 105 28.82 10.91 -11.12
C ALA A 105 28.12 11.82 -12.15
N ALA A 106 27.82 13.07 -11.76
CA ALA A 106 27.05 14.00 -12.59
C ALA A 106 27.71 14.34 -13.95
N ASP A 107 29.02 14.09 -14.08
CA ASP A 107 29.82 14.27 -15.30
C ASP A 107 29.98 12.99 -16.13
N ALA A 108 29.39 11.86 -15.67
CA ALA A 108 29.39 10.62 -16.42
C ALA A 108 28.61 10.78 -17.74
N PRO A 109 29.05 10.10 -18.82
CA PRO A 109 28.33 10.14 -20.07
C PRO A 109 26.92 9.55 -19.89
N PRO A 110 25.90 10.09 -20.57
CA PRO A 110 24.54 9.58 -20.45
C PRO A 110 24.49 8.11 -20.89
N LEU A 111 23.66 7.31 -20.24
CA LEU A 111 23.39 5.94 -20.63
C LEU A 111 22.98 5.88 -22.11
N ARG A 112 23.72 5.11 -22.92
CA ARG A 112 23.43 4.92 -24.35
C ARG A 112 22.94 3.51 -24.61
N GLY A 113 21.73 3.43 -25.16
CA GLY A 113 21.11 2.17 -25.54
C GLY A 113 20.52 1.42 -24.34
N ALA A 114 19.36 0.81 -24.59
CA ALA A 114 18.70 -0.14 -23.71
C ALA A 114 17.90 -1.09 -24.59
N THR A 115 17.83 -2.35 -24.19
CA THR A 115 17.07 -3.39 -24.89
C THR A 115 15.80 -3.66 -24.10
N VAL A 116 14.65 -3.63 -24.79
CA VAL A 116 13.41 -4.12 -24.21
C VAL A 116 13.50 -5.65 -24.12
N VAL A 117 13.49 -6.17 -22.90
CA VAL A 117 13.58 -7.62 -22.63
C VAL A 117 12.21 -8.24 -22.34
N ALA A 118 11.22 -7.43 -21.95
CA ALA A 118 9.82 -7.84 -21.84
C ALA A 118 8.87 -6.65 -21.94
N ILE A 119 7.62 -6.92 -22.33
CA ILE A 119 6.53 -5.94 -22.41
C ILE A 119 5.34 -6.51 -21.62
N PHE A 120 4.76 -5.71 -20.73
CA PHE A 120 3.65 -6.09 -19.87
C PHE A 120 2.45 -5.17 -20.09
N ASP A 121 1.27 -5.75 -20.31
CA ASP A 121 0.02 -5.02 -20.59
C ASP A 121 -0.86 -4.77 -19.35
N GLY A 122 -0.35 -5.09 -18.17
CA GLY A 122 -1.10 -5.03 -16.92
C GLY A 122 -1.84 -6.32 -16.55
N ALA A 123 -1.80 -7.34 -17.41
CA ALA A 123 -2.36 -8.66 -17.15
C ALA A 123 -1.39 -9.80 -17.47
N ARG A 124 -0.57 -9.67 -18.53
CA ARG A 124 0.40 -10.68 -18.96
C ARG A 124 1.58 -10.06 -19.69
N PHE A 125 2.64 -10.85 -19.84
CA PHE A 125 3.72 -10.51 -20.76
C PHE A 125 3.31 -10.78 -22.21
N LEU A 126 3.62 -9.84 -23.10
CA LEU A 126 3.35 -9.93 -24.53
C LEU A 126 4.48 -10.68 -25.24
N GLY A 127 4.11 -11.63 -26.10
CA GLY A 127 5.01 -12.34 -26.99
C GLY A 127 5.22 -11.61 -28.33
N PRO A 128 6.13 -12.11 -29.20
CA PRO A 128 6.48 -11.46 -30.46
C PRO A 128 5.33 -11.30 -31.47
N ALA A 129 4.29 -12.13 -31.35
CA ALA A 129 3.12 -12.11 -32.22
C ALA A 129 1.93 -11.35 -31.61
N ASP A 130 2.04 -10.91 -30.36
CA ASP A 130 1.00 -10.13 -29.70
C ASP A 130 1.07 -8.68 -30.19
N SER A 131 -0.08 -8.14 -30.62
CA SER A 131 -0.26 -6.71 -30.84
C SER A 131 -0.92 -6.09 -29.61
N ALA A 132 -0.33 -5.06 -29.03
CA ALA A 132 -1.06 -4.19 -28.13
C ALA A 132 -2.14 -3.47 -28.97
N ASP A 133 -3.42 -3.73 -28.70
CA ASP A 133 -4.50 -2.97 -29.33
C ASP A 133 -4.40 -1.51 -28.84
N SER A 134 -4.73 -0.52 -29.67
CA SER A 134 -4.72 0.91 -29.31
C SER A 134 -5.68 1.25 -28.15
N SER A 135 -6.53 0.28 -27.77
CA SER A 135 -7.40 0.29 -26.58
C SER A 135 -6.73 -0.23 -25.29
N SER A 136 -5.49 -0.72 -25.37
CA SER A 136 -4.82 -1.48 -24.30
C SER A 136 -4.27 -0.61 -23.16
N GLY A 137 -4.44 0.71 -23.22
CA GLY A 137 -3.92 1.64 -22.23
C GLY A 137 -2.38 1.71 -22.26
N ALA A 138 -1.79 2.20 -21.17
CA ALA A 138 -0.34 2.24 -21.02
C ALA A 138 0.25 0.83 -20.94
N LEU A 139 1.50 0.67 -21.38
CA LEU A 139 2.27 -0.59 -21.30
C LEU A 139 3.48 -0.39 -20.38
N ALA A 140 3.85 -1.43 -19.64
CA ALA A 140 5.11 -1.48 -18.91
C ALA A 140 6.19 -2.13 -19.77
N LEU A 141 7.37 -1.50 -19.81
CA LEU A 141 8.56 -2.03 -20.48
C LEU A 141 9.58 -2.46 -19.44
N VAL A 142 10.10 -3.69 -19.59
CA VAL A 142 11.25 -4.17 -18.83
C VAL A 142 12.48 -4.02 -19.70
N LEU A 143 13.50 -3.36 -19.17
CA LEU A 143 14.77 -3.09 -19.87
C LEU A 143 15.90 -3.93 -19.28
N ASP A 144 16.90 -4.24 -20.09
CA ASP A 144 18.16 -4.82 -19.62
C ASP A 144 18.95 -3.83 -18.74
N ARG A 145 18.83 -2.53 -19.03
CA ARG A 145 19.44 -1.44 -18.25
C ARG A 145 18.66 -0.14 -18.31
N THR A 146 18.79 0.69 -17.28
CA THR A 146 18.03 1.95 -17.17
C THR A 146 18.71 2.99 -16.28
N SER A 147 18.50 4.28 -16.57
CA SER A 147 18.83 5.40 -15.68
C SER A 147 17.60 5.93 -14.92
N PHE A 148 16.43 5.32 -15.09
CA PHE A 148 15.17 5.75 -14.47
C PHE A 148 15.01 5.20 -13.05
N TYR A 149 14.72 6.07 -12.10
CA TYR A 149 14.38 5.68 -10.72
C TYR A 149 13.01 4.98 -10.66
N ALA A 150 12.91 3.95 -9.81
CA ALA A 150 11.64 3.28 -9.56
C ALA A 150 10.79 4.08 -8.57
N GLU A 151 9.47 4.12 -8.76
CA GLU A 151 8.55 4.89 -7.92
C GLU A 151 8.36 4.30 -6.51
N SER A 152 8.71 3.04 -6.29
CA SER A 152 8.58 2.38 -4.99
C SER A 152 9.84 2.56 -4.14
N GLY A 153 9.94 3.69 -3.43
CA GLY A 153 11.10 3.95 -2.57
C GLY A 153 11.09 5.24 -1.74
N GLY A 154 9.95 5.91 -1.59
CA GLY A 154 9.85 7.04 -0.65
C GLY A 154 10.73 8.24 -0.98
N GLN A 155 11.11 8.42 -2.24
CA GLN A 155 11.68 9.68 -2.71
C GLN A 155 11.08 10.01 -4.08
N VAL A 156 9.99 10.77 -4.04
CA VAL A 156 9.56 11.62 -5.15
C VAL A 156 10.65 12.67 -5.35
N GLY A 157 11.31 12.62 -6.51
CA GLY A 157 12.13 13.71 -7.04
C GLY A 157 11.36 14.46 -8.11
#